data_AF-A0A9E1B819-F1
#
_entry.id   AF-A0A9E1B819-F1
#
_cell.length_a   1.000
_cell.length_b   1.000
_cell.length_c   1.000
_cell.angle_alpha   90.00
_cell.angle_beta   90.00
_cell.angle_gamma   90.00
#
_symmetry.space_group_name_H-M   'P 1'
#
loop_
_entity.id
_entity.type
_entity.pdbx_description
1 polymer ?
#
loop_
_entity_poly.entity_id
_entity_poly.type
_entity_poly.pdbx_seq_one_letter_code
_entity_poly.pdbx_strand_id
1 'polypeptide(L)'
;QFRDMITTEEIQQTLIKTAVDKIDIDRPNWTFVAARLFLFDLYHKVTGFNGYNHLKDYLTKGEKVGRIIPGLKEKYDLEDLNAYIKPERDLQFAYLGIKTLYDRYLIKDKSGMPIELPQHMFMAIAMFLAQNELDSQGWAKKFYDLISKFEVMLATPTLSNARTTRHQLSSCYVGSTPDNIEGIFDSYKEMALLSKFGGGIGWDWSKVRAMGGSIDGHKNAAGGIIPFLKVTNDIAVAVDQLGTRKGAIAVYIEPWHMDVSDFLDLRKNSGEERRRAHELFPALWINDLFMKRVKENGRWSLFDPAQVSDLCDLYGEEFEKRYLEYENDENIQKNTILAKELWKKILTSYFETGMPFLCFKDNANKANPNDHEGIIRSSNLCTEIFQNTAPNYYKIKITYEDGGEELFDEEEDV
;
A
#
# COMPACT_ATOMS: atom_id res chain seq x y z
N GLN A 1 35.01 25.35 -2.26
CA GLN A 1 36.14 26.18 -2.77
C GLN A 1 37.16 25.22 -3.34
N PHE A 2 37.71 25.53 -4.52
CA PHE A 2 38.77 24.70 -5.09
C PHE A 2 40.06 24.87 -4.29
N ARG A 3 40.79 23.77 -4.13
CA ARG A 3 42.07 23.70 -3.43
C ARG A 3 43.07 22.94 -4.30
N ASP A 4 44.36 23.19 -4.08
CA ASP A 4 45.39 22.39 -4.74
C ASP A 4 45.21 20.90 -4.39
N MET A 5 45.47 20.02 -5.37
CA MET A 5 45.25 18.57 -5.28
C MET A 5 43.79 18.13 -5.01
N ILE A 6 42.78 18.98 -5.31
CA ILE A 6 41.37 18.58 -5.28
C ILE A 6 41.10 17.47 -6.32
N THR A 7 40.31 16.48 -5.95
CA THR A 7 39.94 15.39 -6.86
C THR A 7 38.95 15.86 -7.92
N THR A 8 38.95 15.21 -9.09
CA THR A 8 37.97 15.49 -10.16
C THR A 8 36.53 15.25 -9.71
N GLU A 9 36.31 14.27 -8.82
CA GLU A 9 35.01 14.03 -8.19
C GLU A 9 34.58 15.22 -7.30
N GLU A 10 35.46 15.72 -6.43
CA GLU A 10 35.16 16.89 -5.59
C GLU A 10 34.87 18.15 -6.43
N ILE A 11 35.56 18.32 -7.58
CA ILE A 11 35.26 19.40 -8.54
C ILE A 11 33.83 19.24 -9.05
N GLN A 12 33.46 18.06 -9.54
CA GLN A 12 32.13 17.80 -10.11
C GLN A 12 31.02 18.02 -9.08
N GLN A 13 31.20 17.54 -7.84
CA GLN A 13 30.24 17.77 -6.75
C GLN A 13 30.11 19.26 -6.40
N THR A 14 31.21 20.01 -6.42
CA THR A 14 31.19 21.47 -6.20
C THR A 14 30.40 22.19 -7.30
N LEU A 15 30.56 21.78 -8.57
CA LEU A 15 29.82 22.35 -9.70
C LEU A 15 28.32 22.05 -9.60
N ILE A 16 27.95 20.81 -9.30
CA ILE A 16 26.54 20.41 -9.10
C ILE A 16 25.92 21.24 -7.98
N LYS A 17 26.56 21.31 -6.81
CA LYS A 17 26.05 22.08 -5.67
C LYS A 17 25.88 23.56 -6.02
N THR A 18 26.87 24.17 -6.67
CA THR A 18 26.80 25.57 -7.09
C THR A 18 25.66 25.82 -8.08
N ALA A 19 25.36 24.88 -8.98
CA ALA A 19 24.22 24.98 -9.88
C ALA A 19 22.88 24.81 -9.15
N VAL A 20 22.81 23.91 -8.17
CA VAL A 20 21.62 23.72 -7.31
C VAL A 20 21.32 24.98 -6.50
N ASP A 21 22.34 25.61 -5.91
CA ASP A 21 22.21 26.83 -5.11
C ASP A 21 21.71 28.04 -5.94
N LYS A 22 21.72 27.93 -7.28
CA LYS A 22 21.20 28.94 -8.21
C LYS A 22 19.77 28.67 -8.66
N ILE A 23 19.18 27.54 -8.28
CA ILE A 23 17.78 27.24 -8.56
C ILE A 23 16.94 28.14 -7.67
N ASP A 24 16.19 29.01 -8.32
CA ASP A 24 15.31 29.98 -7.68
C ASP A 24 14.03 30.14 -8.51
N ILE A 25 12.98 30.69 -7.90
CA ILE A 25 11.69 30.96 -8.56
C ILE A 25 11.88 31.83 -9.81
N ASP A 26 12.79 32.82 -9.77
CA ASP A 26 13.08 33.70 -10.91
C ASP A 26 13.99 33.05 -11.95
N ARG A 27 14.66 31.95 -11.60
CA ARG A 27 15.65 31.27 -12.44
C ARG A 27 15.51 29.74 -12.40
N PRO A 28 14.33 29.20 -12.74
CA PRO A 28 14.03 27.78 -12.56
C PRO A 28 14.91 26.88 -13.46
N ASN A 29 15.37 27.39 -14.60
CA ASN A 29 16.16 26.64 -15.58
C ASN A 29 17.52 26.15 -15.07
N TRP A 30 18.02 26.67 -13.94
CA TRP A 30 19.19 26.11 -13.26
C TRP A 30 19.00 24.65 -12.85
N THR A 31 17.75 24.19 -12.69
CA THR A 31 17.44 22.78 -12.42
C THR A 31 17.95 21.86 -13.52
N PHE A 32 17.85 22.27 -14.78
CA PHE A 32 18.34 21.48 -15.91
C PHE A 32 19.87 21.53 -16.01
N VAL A 33 20.49 22.66 -15.67
CA VAL A 33 21.96 22.77 -15.62
C VAL A 33 22.52 21.83 -14.54
N ALA A 34 21.94 21.88 -13.33
CA ALA A 34 22.31 20.99 -12.23
C ALA A 34 22.07 19.52 -12.58
N ALA A 35 20.92 19.19 -13.21
CA ALA A 35 20.62 17.84 -13.67
C ALA A 35 21.65 17.32 -14.68
N ARG A 36 22.04 18.15 -15.66
CA ARG A 36 23.02 17.77 -16.68
C ARG A 36 24.41 17.54 -16.09
N LEU A 37 24.85 18.41 -15.18
CA LEU A 37 26.10 18.18 -14.43
C LEU A 37 26.04 16.87 -13.65
N PHE A 38 24.92 16.58 -12.99
CA PHE A 38 24.73 15.32 -12.28
C PHE A 38 24.75 14.11 -13.22
N LEU A 39 24.10 14.20 -14.39
CA LEU A 39 24.11 13.14 -15.40
C LEU A 39 25.51 12.84 -15.92
N PHE A 40 26.33 13.87 -16.18
CA PHE A 40 27.71 13.66 -16.61
C PHE A 40 28.56 12.93 -15.55
N ASP A 41 28.37 13.24 -14.27
CA ASP A 41 28.99 12.49 -13.17
C ASP A 41 28.53 11.03 -13.19
N LEU A 42 27.22 10.81 -13.35
CA LEU A 42 26.62 9.48 -13.37
C LEU A 42 27.11 8.63 -14.55
N TYR A 43 27.23 9.20 -15.76
CA TYR A 43 27.77 8.49 -16.92
C TYR A 43 29.17 7.94 -16.65
N HIS A 44 30.06 8.77 -16.10
CA HIS A 44 31.41 8.34 -15.75
C HIS A 44 31.41 7.29 -14.65
N LYS A 45 30.55 7.41 -13.63
CA LYS A 45 30.44 6.42 -12.56
C LYS A 45 29.97 5.05 -13.06
N VAL A 46 29.11 5.00 -14.06
CA VAL A 46 28.54 3.74 -14.57
C VAL A 46 29.38 3.13 -15.70
N THR A 47 29.83 3.95 -16.65
CA THR A 47 30.47 3.49 -17.91
C THR A 47 31.93 3.90 -18.07
N GLY A 48 32.40 4.87 -17.28
CA GLY A 48 33.75 5.43 -17.41
C GLY A 48 33.90 6.53 -18.47
N PHE A 49 32.85 6.85 -19.24
CA PHE A 49 32.86 7.93 -20.23
C PHE A 49 31.49 8.65 -20.29
N ASN A 50 31.40 9.69 -21.13
CA ASN A 50 30.14 10.40 -21.37
C ASN A 50 29.23 9.65 -22.32
N GLY A 51 28.38 8.76 -21.79
CA GLY A 51 27.34 8.12 -22.56
C GLY A 51 26.94 6.75 -22.01
N TYR A 52 26.40 5.95 -22.92
CA TYR A 52 25.86 4.62 -22.64
C TYR A 52 26.79 3.55 -23.21
N ASN A 53 27.03 2.49 -22.44
CA ASN A 53 27.50 1.22 -22.99
C ASN A 53 26.36 0.53 -23.75
N HIS A 54 26.66 -0.56 -24.46
CA HIS A 54 25.61 -1.31 -25.15
C HIS A 54 24.59 -1.90 -24.16
N LEU A 55 23.31 -1.94 -24.52
CA LEU A 55 22.24 -2.51 -23.69
C LEU A 55 22.58 -3.95 -23.22
N LYS A 56 23.16 -4.75 -24.12
CA LYS A 56 23.63 -6.11 -23.84
C LYS A 56 24.67 -6.16 -22.72
N ASP A 57 25.59 -5.21 -22.68
CA ASP A 57 26.65 -5.16 -21.66
C ASP A 57 26.07 -4.79 -20.30
N TYR A 58 25.13 -3.83 -20.27
CA TYR A 58 24.38 -3.48 -19.07
C TYR A 58 23.60 -4.69 -18.50
N LEU A 59 22.80 -5.37 -19.33
CA LEU A 59 22.02 -6.54 -18.90
C LEU A 59 22.94 -7.67 -18.40
N THR A 60 24.02 -7.96 -19.13
CA THR A 60 24.99 -9.00 -18.76
C THR A 60 25.71 -8.67 -17.45
N LYS A 61 26.09 -7.40 -17.24
CA LYS A 61 26.67 -6.94 -15.96
C LYS A 61 25.66 -7.08 -14.82
N GLY A 62 24.42 -6.68 -15.03
CA GLY A 62 23.36 -6.76 -14.01
C GLY A 62 23.03 -8.20 -13.61
N GLU A 63 22.97 -9.13 -14.56
CA GLU A 63 22.79 -10.56 -14.31
C GLU A 63 23.98 -11.14 -13.55
N LYS A 64 25.22 -10.84 -13.96
CA LYS A 64 26.44 -11.33 -13.29
C LYS A 64 26.52 -10.89 -11.83
N VAL A 65 26.07 -9.68 -11.51
CA VAL A 65 26.02 -9.14 -10.14
C VAL A 65 24.78 -9.64 -9.38
N GLY A 66 23.86 -10.33 -10.04
CA GLY A 66 22.64 -10.89 -9.46
C GLY A 66 21.56 -9.85 -9.15
N ARG A 67 21.58 -8.71 -9.84
CA ARG A 67 20.63 -7.61 -9.65
C ARG A 67 19.55 -7.55 -10.72
N ILE A 68 19.82 -8.03 -11.93
CA ILE A 68 18.86 -8.14 -13.03
C ILE A 68 18.41 -9.60 -13.16
N ILE A 69 17.14 -9.80 -13.51
CA ILE A 69 16.57 -11.14 -13.72
C ILE A 69 17.29 -11.87 -14.88
N PRO A 70 17.78 -13.11 -14.66
CA PRO A 70 18.39 -13.91 -15.73
C PRO A 70 17.39 -14.26 -16.84
N GLY A 71 17.85 -14.31 -18.07
CA GLY A 71 17.01 -14.78 -19.20
C GLY A 71 16.23 -13.66 -19.91
N LEU A 72 16.23 -12.44 -19.35
CA LEU A 72 15.48 -11.33 -19.94
C LEU A 72 16.09 -10.90 -21.27
N LYS A 73 17.43 -10.90 -21.38
CA LYS A 73 18.14 -10.40 -22.56
C LYS A 73 18.03 -11.36 -23.76
N GLU A 74 17.80 -12.66 -23.52
CA GLU A 74 17.63 -13.69 -24.55
C GLU A 74 16.26 -13.61 -25.25
N LYS A 75 15.28 -12.92 -24.67
CA LYS A 75 13.92 -12.78 -25.22
C LYS A 75 13.79 -11.73 -26.33
N TYR A 76 14.83 -10.94 -26.58
CA TYR A 76 14.76 -9.73 -27.39
C TYR A 76 15.92 -9.64 -28.39
N ASP A 77 15.68 -8.92 -29.50
CA ASP A 77 16.75 -8.43 -30.35
C ASP A 77 17.36 -7.18 -29.70
N LEU A 78 18.51 -7.36 -29.06
CA LEU A 78 19.19 -6.30 -28.30
C LEU A 78 19.87 -5.28 -29.18
N GLU A 79 20.22 -5.60 -30.43
CA GLU A 79 20.82 -4.63 -31.36
C GLU A 79 19.75 -3.63 -31.79
N ASP A 80 18.56 -4.14 -32.12
CA ASP A 80 17.40 -3.32 -32.47
C ASP A 80 16.92 -2.47 -31.28
N LEU A 81 16.82 -3.03 -30.06
CA LEU A 81 16.46 -2.24 -28.87
C LEU A 81 17.52 -1.22 -28.50
N ASN A 82 18.81 -1.56 -28.59
CA ASN A 82 19.89 -0.62 -28.31
C ASN A 82 19.88 0.56 -29.29
N ALA A 83 19.65 0.32 -30.58
CA ALA A 83 19.50 1.37 -31.58
C ALA A 83 18.25 2.25 -31.35
N TYR A 84 17.22 1.71 -30.69
CA TYR A 84 15.99 2.43 -30.39
C TYR A 84 16.12 3.40 -29.20
N ILE A 85 17.04 3.12 -28.26
CA ILE A 85 17.29 3.98 -27.10
C ILE A 85 17.65 5.40 -27.55
N LYS A 86 17.10 6.40 -26.85
CA LYS A 86 17.29 7.84 -27.08
C LYS A 86 18.02 8.48 -25.88
N PRO A 87 19.36 8.45 -25.83
CA PRO A 87 20.13 9.03 -24.72
C PRO A 87 19.82 10.51 -24.45
N GLU A 88 19.46 11.27 -25.49
CA GLU A 88 19.08 12.68 -25.39
C GLU A 88 17.89 12.92 -24.46
N ARG A 89 17.06 11.90 -24.21
CA ARG A 89 15.93 11.97 -23.28
C ARG A 89 16.34 12.16 -21.83
N ASP A 90 17.58 11.86 -21.48
CA ASP A 90 18.11 12.19 -20.14
C ASP A 90 18.12 13.71 -19.89
N LEU A 91 18.27 14.52 -20.94
CA LEU A 91 18.33 15.98 -20.81
C LEU A 91 16.99 16.63 -20.45
N GLN A 92 15.91 15.84 -20.40
CA GLN A 92 14.58 16.25 -19.95
C GLN A 92 14.47 16.30 -18.42
N PHE A 93 15.35 15.62 -17.69
CA PHE A 93 15.27 15.58 -16.22
C PHE A 93 15.56 16.95 -15.59
N ALA A 94 14.69 17.35 -14.67
CA ALA A 94 15.02 18.34 -13.64
C ALA A 94 15.93 17.69 -12.58
N TYR A 95 16.66 18.51 -11.81
CA TYR A 95 17.65 18.02 -10.85
C TYR A 95 17.05 17.07 -9.81
N LEU A 96 15.90 17.44 -9.24
CA LEU A 96 15.19 16.59 -8.27
C LEU A 96 14.80 15.23 -8.88
N GLY A 97 14.40 15.21 -10.16
CA GLY A 97 14.01 13.99 -10.86
C GLY A 97 15.16 13.01 -10.98
N ILE A 98 16.30 13.44 -11.55
CA ILE A 98 17.46 12.57 -11.71
C ILE A 98 18.07 12.18 -10.36
N LYS A 99 18.09 13.09 -9.38
CA LYS A 99 18.59 12.78 -8.03
C LYS A 99 17.75 11.70 -7.35
N THR A 100 16.42 11.81 -7.44
CA THR A 100 15.48 10.80 -6.92
C THR A 100 15.68 9.46 -7.62
N LEU A 101 15.85 9.49 -8.94
CA LEU A 101 16.13 8.30 -9.76
C LEU A 101 17.41 7.60 -9.31
N TYR A 102 18.50 8.34 -9.12
CA TYR A 102 19.76 7.82 -8.61
C TYR A 102 19.68 7.30 -7.16
N ASP A 103 18.99 8.00 -6.29
CA ASP A 103 18.94 7.64 -4.87
C ASP A 103 18.11 6.37 -4.64
N ARG A 104 17.00 6.20 -5.37
CA ARG A 104 15.98 5.21 -5.04
C ARG A 104 15.69 4.16 -6.11
N TYR A 105 15.90 4.47 -7.38
CA TYR A 105 15.38 3.65 -8.49
C TYR A 105 16.48 2.95 -9.29
N LEU A 106 17.61 3.61 -9.54
CA LEU A 106 18.73 3.02 -10.27
C LEU A 106 19.36 1.86 -9.48
N ILE A 107 19.65 0.77 -10.20
CA ILE A 107 20.31 -0.39 -9.62
C ILE A 107 21.75 -0.03 -9.25
N LYS A 108 22.10 -0.39 -8.01
CA LYS A 108 23.45 -0.35 -7.46
C LYS A 108 23.97 -1.76 -7.20
N ASP A 109 25.28 -1.95 -7.30
CA ASP A 109 25.92 -3.20 -6.89
C ASP A 109 25.96 -3.35 -5.36
N LYS A 110 26.67 -4.36 -4.86
CA LYS A 110 26.79 -4.62 -3.42
C LYS A 110 27.66 -3.59 -2.68
N SER A 111 28.55 -2.90 -3.41
CA SER A 111 29.35 -1.77 -2.89
C SER A 111 28.59 -0.44 -2.89
N GLY A 112 27.34 -0.43 -3.38
CA GLY A 112 26.54 0.79 -3.49
C GLY A 112 26.87 1.65 -4.71
N MET A 113 27.70 1.15 -5.64
CA MET A 113 28.04 1.85 -6.87
C MET A 113 26.95 1.66 -7.93
N PRO A 114 26.55 2.72 -8.66
CA PRO A 114 25.54 2.61 -9.70
C PRO A 114 26.05 1.74 -10.85
N ILE A 115 25.19 0.86 -11.36
CA ILE A 115 25.49 0.04 -12.55
C ILE A 115 24.51 0.28 -13.71
N GLU A 116 23.62 1.25 -13.55
CA GLU A 116 22.50 1.50 -14.44
C GLU A 116 22.39 3.00 -14.75
N LEU A 117 21.96 3.31 -15.97
CA LEU A 117 21.65 4.67 -16.45
C LEU A 117 20.16 4.80 -16.76
N PRO A 118 19.59 6.01 -16.78
CA PRO A 118 18.14 6.19 -16.88
C PRO A 118 17.50 5.52 -18.11
N GLN A 119 18.09 5.65 -19.30
CA GLN A 119 17.49 5.01 -20.49
C GLN A 119 17.63 3.48 -20.48
N HIS A 120 18.71 2.93 -19.89
CA HIS A 120 18.83 1.49 -19.67
C HIS A 120 17.78 0.99 -18.68
N MET A 121 17.54 1.73 -17.60
CA MET A 121 16.47 1.44 -16.65
C MET A 121 15.11 1.38 -17.36
N PHE A 122 14.76 2.42 -18.12
CA PHE A 122 13.47 2.48 -18.82
C PHE A 122 13.32 1.36 -19.85
N MET A 123 14.34 1.09 -20.65
CA MET A 123 14.30 0.00 -21.63
C MET A 123 14.17 -1.37 -20.95
N ALA A 124 14.94 -1.63 -19.89
CA ALA A 124 14.86 -2.91 -19.17
C ALA A 124 13.51 -3.10 -18.45
N ILE A 125 12.90 -2.04 -17.91
CA ILE A 125 11.54 -2.10 -17.37
C ILE A 125 10.55 -2.42 -18.49
N ALA A 126 10.65 -1.74 -19.63
CA ALA A 126 9.78 -1.98 -20.77
C ALA A 126 9.89 -3.42 -21.30
N MET A 127 11.12 -3.95 -21.42
CA MET A 127 11.39 -5.34 -21.75
C MET A 127 10.77 -6.30 -20.74
N PHE A 128 10.82 -5.99 -19.44
CA PHE A 128 10.21 -6.85 -18.44
C PHE A 128 8.68 -6.87 -18.55
N LEU A 129 8.05 -5.71 -18.73
CA LEU A 129 6.59 -5.60 -18.82
C LEU A 129 6.05 -6.25 -20.10
N ALA A 130 6.78 -6.16 -21.22
CA ALA A 130 6.39 -6.72 -22.51
C ALA A 130 6.73 -8.21 -22.69
N GLN A 131 7.40 -8.86 -21.74
CA GLN A 131 8.05 -10.16 -21.95
C GLN A 131 7.12 -11.33 -22.28
N ASN A 132 5.82 -11.17 -22.04
CA ASN A 132 4.79 -12.18 -22.29
C ASN A 132 3.77 -11.70 -23.35
N GLU A 133 4.01 -10.54 -23.97
CA GLU A 133 3.21 -10.08 -25.11
C GLU A 133 3.50 -10.91 -26.36
N LEU A 134 2.52 -11.02 -27.26
CA LEU A 134 2.68 -11.72 -28.54
C LEU A 134 3.79 -11.10 -29.40
N ASP A 135 3.87 -9.77 -29.41
CA ASP A 135 4.96 -8.98 -30.01
C ASP A 135 5.73 -8.26 -28.89
N SER A 136 6.50 -9.03 -28.12
CA SER A 136 7.29 -8.50 -27.00
C SER A 136 8.21 -7.36 -27.44
N GLN A 137 8.91 -7.51 -28.57
CA GLN A 137 9.84 -6.53 -29.12
C GLN A 137 9.14 -5.19 -29.43
N GLY A 138 8.01 -5.22 -30.14
CA GLY A 138 7.25 -4.02 -30.47
C GLY A 138 6.65 -3.35 -29.24
N TRP A 139 6.14 -4.12 -28.28
CA TRP A 139 5.61 -3.58 -27.03
C TRP A 139 6.69 -2.98 -26.14
N ALA A 140 7.88 -3.58 -26.05
CA ALA A 140 9.00 -3.01 -25.31
C ALA A 140 9.37 -1.60 -25.84
N LYS A 141 9.38 -1.40 -27.17
CA LYS A 141 9.61 -0.07 -27.77
C LYS A 141 8.50 0.93 -27.43
N LYS A 142 7.23 0.52 -27.49
CA LYS A 142 6.08 1.36 -27.15
C LYS A 142 6.11 1.78 -25.67
N PHE A 143 6.33 0.83 -24.77
CA PHE A 143 6.45 1.11 -23.33
C PHE A 143 7.66 2.00 -23.05
N TYR A 144 8.81 1.73 -23.66
CA TYR A 144 9.99 2.59 -23.52
C TYR A 144 9.69 4.03 -23.91
N ASP A 145 9.01 4.25 -25.04
CA ASP A 145 8.64 5.61 -25.47
C ASP A 145 7.72 6.31 -24.48
N LEU A 146 6.64 5.66 -24.05
CA LEU A 146 5.69 6.24 -23.08
C LEU A 146 6.41 6.66 -21.79
N ILE A 147 7.28 5.78 -21.27
CA ILE A 147 7.95 6.00 -19.98
C ILE A 147 9.06 7.06 -20.11
N SER A 148 9.94 6.94 -21.10
CA SER A 148 11.13 7.81 -21.23
C SER A 148 10.83 9.20 -21.78
N LYS A 149 9.65 9.42 -22.40
CA LYS A 149 9.11 10.74 -22.71
C LYS A 149 8.34 11.38 -21.56
N PHE A 150 8.18 10.66 -20.44
CA PHE A 150 7.37 11.05 -19.30
C PHE A 150 5.88 11.24 -19.63
N GLU A 151 5.38 10.59 -20.69
CA GLU A 151 3.95 10.59 -21.04
C GLU A 151 3.15 9.76 -20.04
N VAL A 152 3.75 8.67 -19.55
CA VAL A 152 3.24 7.85 -18.44
C VAL A 152 4.40 7.55 -17.49
N MET A 153 4.17 7.71 -16.19
CA MET A 153 5.16 7.32 -15.18
C MET A 153 4.63 6.16 -14.35
N LEU A 154 5.52 5.20 -14.10
CA LEU A 154 5.19 3.97 -13.40
C LEU A 154 5.20 4.19 -11.88
N ALA A 155 4.43 3.37 -11.16
CA ALA A 155 4.45 3.35 -9.71
C ALA A 155 5.85 2.96 -9.17
N THR A 156 6.16 3.42 -7.96
CA THR A 156 7.44 3.19 -7.26
C THR A 156 7.91 1.73 -7.34
N PRO A 157 7.10 0.69 -7.01
CA PRO A 157 7.59 -0.68 -7.04
C PRO A 157 7.85 -1.18 -8.46
N THR A 158 7.10 -0.73 -9.46
CA THR A 158 7.38 -1.09 -10.85
C THR A 158 8.72 -0.49 -11.31
N LEU A 159 8.97 0.80 -11.00
CA LEU A 159 10.26 1.44 -11.28
C LEU A 159 11.43 0.77 -10.56
N SER A 160 11.25 0.38 -9.29
CA SER A 160 12.31 -0.24 -8.50
C SER A 160 12.55 -1.71 -8.89
N ASN A 161 11.50 -2.48 -9.19
CA ASN A 161 11.58 -3.93 -9.12
C ASN A 161 11.45 -4.67 -10.46
N ALA A 162 10.82 -4.09 -11.49
CA ALA A 162 10.44 -4.81 -12.71
C ALA A 162 11.61 -5.61 -13.34
N ARG A 163 12.77 -5.00 -13.59
CA ARG A 163 13.94 -5.71 -14.17
C ARG A 163 14.76 -6.55 -13.19
N THR A 164 14.38 -6.60 -11.91
CA THR A 164 15.21 -7.18 -10.86
C THR A 164 14.87 -8.65 -10.59
N THR A 165 15.73 -9.35 -9.85
CA THR A 165 15.49 -10.75 -9.45
C THR A 165 14.29 -10.93 -8.51
N ARG A 166 13.82 -9.86 -7.86
CA ARG A 166 12.61 -9.85 -7.01
C ARG A 166 11.64 -8.78 -7.51
N HIS A 167 10.74 -9.16 -8.41
CA HIS A 167 9.91 -8.24 -9.20
C HIS A 167 8.50 -8.02 -8.63
N GLN A 168 8.37 -7.63 -7.36
CA GLN A 168 7.06 -7.22 -6.80
C GLN A 168 6.66 -5.85 -7.37
N LEU A 169 5.65 -5.83 -8.26
CA LEU A 169 5.25 -4.60 -8.96
C LEU A 169 4.16 -3.81 -8.23
N SER A 170 3.40 -4.47 -7.36
CA SER A 170 2.26 -3.88 -6.64
C SER A 170 2.69 -3.29 -5.30
N SER A 171 2.14 -2.13 -4.95
CA SER A 171 2.38 -1.44 -3.67
C SER A 171 1.18 -1.41 -2.73
N CYS A 172 -0.05 -1.53 -3.22
CA CYS A 172 -1.24 -1.29 -2.41
C CYS A 172 -2.03 -2.57 -2.26
N TYR A 173 -2.42 -2.89 -1.03
CA TYR A 173 -3.18 -4.09 -0.72
C TYR A 173 -4.36 -3.75 0.16
N VAL A 174 -5.44 -4.50 -0.06
CA VAL A 174 -6.67 -4.46 0.75
C VAL A 174 -6.96 -5.87 1.25
N GLY A 175 -7.47 -5.98 2.47
CA GLY A 175 -7.84 -7.26 3.07
C GLY A 175 -8.92 -7.11 4.13
N SER A 176 -9.37 -8.24 4.67
CA SER A 176 -10.43 -8.30 5.68
C SER A 176 -10.13 -9.38 6.70
N THR A 177 -10.26 -9.05 7.97
CA THR A 177 -10.06 -10.01 9.08
C THR A 177 -11.38 -10.73 9.41
N PRO A 178 -11.42 -12.08 9.48
CA PRO A 178 -12.56 -12.82 10.03
C PRO A 178 -12.59 -12.74 11.56
N ASP A 179 -13.72 -13.14 12.16
CA ASP A 179 -13.92 -13.14 13.61
C ASP A 179 -13.55 -14.48 14.28
N ASN A 180 -12.37 -15.00 13.96
CA ASN A 180 -11.79 -16.19 14.60
C ASN A 180 -10.27 -16.03 14.77
N ILE A 181 -9.67 -16.82 15.66
CA ILE A 181 -8.26 -16.63 16.05
C ILE A 181 -7.31 -17.01 14.92
N GLU A 182 -7.58 -18.11 14.22
CA GLU A 182 -6.80 -18.61 13.08
C GLU A 182 -6.66 -17.53 12.01
N GLY A 183 -7.77 -16.92 11.62
CA GLY A 183 -7.84 -15.87 10.60
C GLY A 183 -7.36 -14.50 11.05
N ILE A 184 -7.47 -14.16 12.34
CA ILE A 184 -6.78 -13.00 12.91
C ILE A 184 -5.25 -13.17 12.78
N PHE A 185 -4.71 -14.35 13.11
CA PHE A 185 -3.27 -14.62 13.01
C PHE A 185 -2.78 -14.75 11.56
N ASP A 186 -3.60 -15.30 10.66
CA ASP A 186 -3.27 -15.28 9.23
C ASP A 186 -3.30 -13.84 8.68
N SER A 187 -4.24 -12.99 9.11
CA SER A 187 -4.23 -11.57 8.76
C SER A 187 -2.91 -10.88 9.19
N TYR A 188 -2.39 -11.18 10.39
CA TYR A 188 -1.08 -10.69 10.83
C TYR A 188 0.07 -11.15 9.93
N LYS A 189 0.07 -12.43 9.58
CA LYS A 189 1.08 -13.02 8.69
C LYS A 189 1.02 -12.36 7.31
N GLU A 190 -0.16 -12.18 6.75
CA GLU A 190 -0.37 -11.51 5.47
C GLU A 190 0.13 -10.06 5.52
N MET A 191 -0.29 -9.29 6.52
CA MET A 191 0.19 -7.91 6.71
C MET A 191 1.70 -7.83 6.82
N ALA A 192 2.35 -8.75 7.55
CA ALA A 192 3.79 -8.81 7.65
C ALA A 192 4.46 -9.14 6.31
N LEU A 193 3.94 -10.11 5.55
CA LEU A 193 4.47 -10.49 4.25
C LEU A 193 4.31 -9.38 3.20
N LEU A 194 3.18 -8.68 3.21
CA LEU A 194 2.92 -7.55 2.32
C LEU A 194 3.79 -6.34 2.68
N SER A 195 4.00 -6.08 3.99
CA SER A 195 4.86 -4.98 4.47
C SER A 195 6.34 -5.21 4.16
N LYS A 196 6.80 -6.47 4.17
CA LYS A 196 8.20 -6.87 3.91
C LYS A 196 8.80 -6.25 2.64
N PHE A 197 7.98 -5.97 1.63
CA PHE A 197 8.42 -5.41 0.35
C PHE A 197 7.91 -3.98 0.09
N GLY A 198 7.51 -3.27 1.14
CA GLY A 198 7.08 -1.89 1.04
C GLY A 198 5.63 -1.69 0.65
N GLY A 199 4.77 -2.68 0.91
CA GLY A 199 3.33 -2.55 0.71
C GLY A 199 2.70 -1.52 1.65
N GLY A 200 1.82 -0.67 1.12
CA GLY A 200 0.83 0.09 1.88
C GLY A 200 -0.45 -0.72 1.99
N ILE A 201 -0.97 -0.83 3.21
CA ILE A 201 -2.03 -1.80 3.55
C ILE A 201 -3.26 -1.06 4.05
N GLY A 202 -4.44 -1.42 3.53
CA GLY A 202 -5.72 -1.12 4.17
C GLY A 202 -6.40 -2.43 4.58
N TRP A 203 -6.95 -2.50 5.79
CA TRP A 203 -7.52 -3.74 6.30
C TRP A 203 -8.83 -3.50 7.05
N ASP A 204 -9.86 -4.25 6.67
CA ASP A 204 -11.16 -4.27 7.36
C ASP A 204 -11.08 -5.10 8.65
N TRP A 205 -11.56 -4.51 9.74
CA TRP A 205 -11.71 -5.13 11.06
C TRP A 205 -13.17 -5.14 11.54
N SER A 206 -14.12 -4.73 10.71
CA SER A 206 -15.53 -4.53 11.10
C SER A 206 -16.25 -5.81 11.53
N LYS A 207 -15.78 -6.98 11.08
CA LYS A 207 -16.35 -8.29 11.45
C LYS A 207 -15.90 -8.78 12.82
N VAL A 208 -14.77 -8.30 13.35
CA VAL A 208 -14.23 -8.79 14.61
C VAL A 208 -15.09 -8.33 15.78
N ARG A 209 -15.49 -9.26 16.66
CA ARG A 209 -16.42 -8.99 17.75
C ARG A 209 -15.91 -7.94 18.72
N ALA A 210 -16.85 -7.19 19.28
CA ALA A 210 -16.56 -6.06 20.15
C ALA A 210 -16.25 -6.47 21.59
N MET A 211 -15.80 -5.51 22.40
CA MET A 211 -15.56 -5.73 23.82
C MET A 211 -16.85 -6.16 24.55
N GLY A 212 -16.76 -7.21 25.34
CA GLY A 212 -17.92 -7.80 26.03
C GLY A 212 -18.72 -8.79 25.18
N GLY A 213 -18.31 -9.07 23.94
CA GLY A 213 -18.89 -10.12 23.12
C GLY A 213 -18.75 -11.52 23.74
N SER A 214 -19.60 -12.44 23.31
CA SER A 214 -19.59 -13.83 23.75
C SER A 214 -18.47 -14.62 23.06
N ILE A 215 -17.80 -15.53 23.77
CA ILE A 215 -16.85 -16.49 23.18
C ILE A 215 -17.25 -17.89 23.66
N ASP A 216 -17.58 -18.79 22.74
CA ASP A 216 -17.92 -20.19 23.06
C ASP A 216 -18.95 -20.28 24.21
N GLY A 217 -20.07 -19.55 24.07
CA GLY A 217 -21.12 -19.44 25.08
C GLY A 217 -20.80 -18.59 26.33
N HIS A 218 -19.55 -18.16 26.53
CA HIS A 218 -19.15 -17.32 27.65
C HIS A 218 -19.43 -15.84 27.37
N LYS A 219 -20.48 -15.31 28.01
CA LYS A 219 -20.87 -13.90 27.92
C LYS A 219 -19.80 -12.97 28.52
N ASN A 220 -19.59 -11.80 27.92
CA ASN A 220 -18.63 -10.78 28.37
C ASN A 220 -17.15 -11.23 28.37
N ALA A 221 -16.78 -12.13 27.45
CA ALA A 221 -15.43 -12.70 27.39
C ALA A 221 -14.50 -11.93 26.44
N ALA A 222 -15.02 -11.35 25.35
CA ALA A 222 -14.18 -10.72 24.35
C ALA A 222 -13.54 -9.40 24.81
N GLY A 223 -12.27 -9.21 24.46
CA GLY A 223 -11.49 -8.01 24.75
C GLY A 223 -11.65 -6.87 23.71
N GLY A 224 -12.47 -7.09 22.68
CA GLY A 224 -12.69 -6.15 21.58
C GLY A 224 -11.51 -6.04 20.61
N ILE A 225 -11.61 -5.10 19.66
CA ILE A 225 -10.64 -4.96 18.57
C ILE A 225 -9.32 -4.31 18.99
N ILE A 226 -9.32 -3.51 20.06
CA ILE A 226 -8.18 -2.66 20.43
C ILE A 226 -6.89 -3.46 20.73
N PRO A 227 -6.93 -4.58 21.49
CA PRO A 227 -5.73 -5.41 21.70
C PRO A 227 -5.17 -6.02 20.41
N PHE A 228 -6.04 -6.44 19.48
CA PHE A 228 -5.62 -6.97 18.18
C PHE A 228 -5.00 -5.87 17.29
N LEU A 229 -5.57 -4.67 17.31
CA LEU A 229 -4.98 -3.52 16.66
C LEU A 229 -3.64 -3.11 17.28
N LYS A 230 -3.41 -3.34 18.58
CA LYS A 230 -2.08 -3.14 19.19
C LYS A 230 -1.05 -4.11 18.62
N VAL A 231 -1.40 -5.38 18.39
CA VAL A 231 -0.51 -6.34 17.71
C VAL A 231 -0.25 -5.89 16.26
N THR A 232 -1.29 -5.43 15.56
CA THR A 232 -1.16 -4.87 14.20
C THR A 232 -0.21 -3.68 14.16
N ASN A 233 -0.27 -2.79 15.15
CA ASN A 233 0.66 -1.67 15.32
C ASN A 233 2.11 -2.17 15.42
N ASP A 234 2.35 -3.18 16.25
CA ASP A 234 3.71 -3.67 16.48
C ASP A 234 4.25 -4.43 15.26
N ILE A 235 3.38 -5.04 14.44
CA ILE A 235 3.75 -5.58 13.13
C ILE A 235 4.20 -4.47 12.17
N ALA A 236 3.46 -3.35 12.11
CA ALA A 236 3.83 -2.22 11.27
C ALA A 236 5.20 -1.61 11.67
N VAL A 237 5.54 -1.67 12.95
CA VAL A 237 6.85 -1.26 13.48
C VAL A 237 7.93 -2.29 13.17
N ALA A 238 7.66 -3.57 13.41
CA ALA A 238 8.64 -4.64 13.29
C ALA A 238 9.02 -4.92 11.83
N VAL A 239 8.06 -4.80 10.92
CA VAL A 239 8.27 -5.02 9.48
C VAL A 239 8.30 -3.68 8.77
N ASP A 240 9.34 -2.89 9.09
CA ASP A 240 9.66 -1.70 8.33
C ASP A 240 10.11 -2.07 6.91
N GLN A 241 9.97 -1.13 5.96
CA GLN A 241 10.18 -1.36 4.54
C GLN A 241 11.69 -1.47 4.23
N LEU A 242 12.35 -2.50 4.77
CA LEU A 242 13.79 -2.73 4.71
C LEU A 242 14.60 -1.53 5.25
N GLY A 243 14.14 -0.90 6.32
CA GLY A 243 14.75 0.28 6.94
C GLY A 243 14.65 1.59 6.13
N THR A 244 13.96 1.59 4.99
CA THR A 244 13.84 2.80 4.14
C THR A 244 12.67 3.69 4.54
N ARG A 245 11.58 3.10 5.02
CA ARG A 245 10.35 3.77 5.48
C ARG A 245 9.64 2.89 6.53
N LYS A 246 8.93 3.53 7.47
CA LYS A 246 8.06 2.83 8.42
C LYS A 246 6.93 2.09 7.68
N GLY A 247 6.53 0.92 8.19
CA GLY A 247 5.31 0.25 7.72
C GLY A 247 4.09 1.15 7.95
N ALA A 248 3.13 1.11 7.04
CA ALA A 248 1.93 1.95 7.11
C ALA A 248 0.70 1.11 6.82
N ILE A 249 -0.12 0.92 7.86
CA ILE A 249 -1.33 0.10 7.82
C ILE A 249 -2.52 0.96 8.23
N ALA A 250 -3.47 1.14 7.32
CA ALA A 250 -4.78 1.66 7.62
C ALA A 250 -5.71 0.54 8.07
N VAL A 251 -6.46 0.81 9.14
CA VAL A 251 -7.41 -0.14 9.70
C VAL A 251 -8.80 0.49 9.65
N TYR A 252 -9.78 -0.27 9.19
CA TYR A 252 -11.13 0.22 8.91
C TYR A 252 -12.14 -0.45 9.83
N ILE A 253 -13.07 0.35 10.36
CA ILE A 253 -14.29 -0.13 11.00
C ILE A 253 -15.50 0.69 10.56
N GLU A 254 -16.69 0.11 10.63
CA GLU A 254 -17.94 0.84 10.44
C GLU A 254 -18.37 1.63 11.69
N PRO A 255 -19.09 2.77 11.55
CA PRO A 255 -19.42 3.65 12.67
C PRO A 255 -20.45 3.08 13.65
N TRP A 256 -21.11 1.95 13.33
CA TRP A 256 -22.00 1.23 14.25
C TRP A 256 -21.26 0.20 15.11
N HIS A 257 -19.98 -0.05 14.88
CA HIS A 257 -19.22 -0.99 15.69
C HIS A 257 -19.16 -0.54 17.16
N MET A 258 -19.41 -1.43 18.12
CA MET A 258 -19.49 -1.05 19.54
C MET A 258 -18.18 -0.44 20.08
N ASP A 259 -17.03 -0.89 19.59
CA ASP A 259 -15.72 -0.32 19.95
C ASP A 259 -15.37 1.00 19.23
N VAL A 260 -16.27 1.60 18.42
CA VAL A 260 -15.96 2.81 17.61
C VAL A 260 -15.42 3.96 18.46
N SER A 261 -15.92 4.12 19.69
CA SER A 261 -15.46 5.20 20.56
C SER A 261 -13.99 5.02 20.97
N ASP A 262 -13.57 3.80 21.30
CA ASP A 262 -12.19 3.51 21.67
C ASP A 262 -11.27 3.50 20.46
N PHE A 263 -11.79 3.05 19.31
CA PHE A 263 -11.08 3.11 18.03
C PHE A 263 -10.67 4.54 17.67
N LEU A 264 -11.55 5.52 17.89
CA LEU A 264 -11.25 6.95 17.67
C LEU A 264 -10.15 7.48 18.58
N ASP A 265 -9.87 6.79 19.69
CA ASP A 265 -8.88 7.19 20.68
C ASP A 265 -7.51 6.49 20.47
N LEU A 266 -7.38 5.62 19.45
CA LEU A 266 -6.17 4.82 19.18
C LEU A 266 -4.89 5.66 19.05
N ARG A 267 -4.96 6.85 18.46
CA ARG A 267 -3.79 7.72 18.24
C ARG A 267 -3.65 8.85 19.25
N LYS A 268 -4.51 8.92 20.27
CA LYS A 268 -4.42 9.98 21.28
C LYS A 268 -3.14 9.85 22.10
N ASN A 269 -2.44 10.97 22.28
CA ASN A 269 -1.20 11.02 23.06
C ASN A 269 -1.39 10.82 24.57
N SER A 270 -2.63 10.87 25.06
CA SER A 270 -2.98 10.70 26.47
C SER A 270 -3.87 9.48 26.70
N GLY A 271 -3.84 8.96 27.93
CA GLY A 271 -4.60 7.79 28.37
C GLY A 271 -3.76 6.53 28.51
N GLU A 272 -4.40 5.37 28.51
CA GLU A 272 -3.73 4.09 28.74
C GLU A 272 -2.99 3.60 27.49
N GLU A 273 -1.66 3.49 27.57
CA GLU A 273 -0.78 3.09 26.46
C GLU A 273 -1.13 1.73 25.83
N ARG A 274 -1.64 0.79 26.64
CA ARG A 274 -2.08 -0.53 26.15
C ARG A 274 -3.24 -0.45 25.16
N ARG A 275 -3.95 0.68 25.14
CA ARG A 275 -5.06 0.97 24.22
C ARG A 275 -4.68 2.00 23.14
N ARG A 276 -3.40 2.15 22.83
CA ARG A 276 -2.89 3.09 21.82
C ARG A 276 -2.13 2.39 20.70
N ALA A 277 -2.35 2.82 19.47
CA ALA A 277 -1.73 2.31 18.26
C ALA A 277 -1.29 3.49 17.36
N HIS A 278 -0.20 4.15 17.74
CA HIS A 278 0.24 5.41 17.12
C HIS A 278 0.72 5.27 15.67
N GLU A 279 1.16 4.07 15.29
CA GLU A 279 1.73 3.77 13.96
C GLU A 279 0.66 3.28 12.98
N LEU A 280 -0.58 3.05 13.44
CA LEU A 280 -1.71 2.75 12.58
C LEU A 280 -2.41 4.01 12.08
N PHE A 281 -3.16 3.84 10.98
CA PHE A 281 -3.98 4.86 10.35
C PHE A 281 -5.46 4.47 10.48
N PRO A 282 -6.16 4.87 11.56
CA PRO A 282 -7.58 4.57 11.71
C PRO A 282 -8.40 5.17 10.58
N ALA A 283 -9.41 4.44 10.12
CA ALA A 283 -10.35 4.89 9.10
C ALA A 283 -11.77 4.43 9.44
N LEU A 284 -12.76 5.25 9.12
CA LEU A 284 -14.17 4.92 9.25
C LEU A 284 -14.78 4.61 7.89
N TRP A 285 -15.50 3.50 7.82
CA TRP A 285 -16.26 3.05 6.66
C TRP A 285 -17.74 3.42 6.84
N ILE A 286 -18.08 4.64 6.43
CA ILE A 286 -19.32 5.34 6.79
C ILE A 286 -20.44 4.97 5.83
N ASN A 287 -21.57 4.49 6.36
CA ASN A 287 -22.82 4.33 5.61
C ASN A 287 -23.67 5.63 5.60
N ASP A 288 -24.52 5.77 4.59
CA ASP A 288 -25.42 6.90 4.38
C ASP A 288 -26.40 7.06 5.55
N LEU A 289 -26.87 5.95 6.14
CA LEU A 289 -27.80 5.98 7.27
C LEU A 289 -27.21 6.71 8.48
N PHE A 290 -25.94 6.49 8.81
CA PHE A 290 -25.27 7.24 9.88
C PHE A 290 -25.32 8.75 9.59
N MET A 291 -25.03 9.16 8.37
CA MET A 291 -25.06 10.57 7.97
C MET A 291 -26.49 11.16 7.99
N LYS A 292 -27.51 10.37 7.63
CA LYS A 292 -28.93 10.74 7.80
C LYS A 292 -29.24 11.00 9.28
N ARG A 293 -28.85 10.09 10.17
CA ARG A 293 -29.05 10.22 11.63
C ARG A 293 -28.31 11.43 12.21
N VAL A 294 -27.12 11.76 11.72
CA VAL A 294 -26.40 12.99 12.10
C VAL A 294 -27.20 14.24 11.72
N LYS A 295 -27.71 14.30 10.49
CA LYS A 295 -28.50 15.44 9.98
C LYS A 295 -29.80 15.63 10.75
N GLU A 296 -30.48 14.54 11.09
CA GLU A 296 -31.76 14.53 11.79
C GLU A 296 -31.62 14.64 13.32
N ASN A 297 -30.40 14.68 13.84
CA ASN A 297 -30.11 14.62 15.27
C ASN A 297 -30.73 13.38 15.94
N GLY A 298 -30.73 12.26 15.21
CA GLY A 298 -31.25 10.98 15.65
C GLY A 298 -30.31 10.23 16.60
N ARG A 299 -30.85 9.16 17.18
CA ARG A 299 -30.07 8.17 17.93
C ARG A 299 -29.32 7.26 16.96
N TRP A 300 -28.19 6.72 17.39
CA TRP A 300 -27.36 5.77 16.65
C TRP A 300 -27.06 4.58 17.55
N SER A 301 -27.41 3.39 17.08
CA SER A 301 -27.20 2.14 17.80
C SER A 301 -25.86 1.52 17.41
N LEU A 302 -25.15 1.06 18.42
CA LEU A 302 -23.89 0.37 18.30
C LEU A 302 -24.09 -1.10 18.64
N PHE A 303 -23.52 -1.98 17.82
CA PHE A 303 -23.71 -3.42 17.91
C PHE A 303 -22.38 -4.16 18.01
N ASP A 304 -22.43 -5.37 18.58
CA ASP A 304 -21.35 -6.34 18.48
C ASP A 304 -21.48 -7.09 17.14
N PRO A 305 -20.48 -7.01 16.24
CA PRO A 305 -20.54 -7.68 14.93
C PRO A 305 -20.87 -9.17 14.99
N ALA A 306 -20.53 -9.87 16.08
CA ALA A 306 -20.88 -11.29 16.23
C ALA A 306 -22.40 -11.55 16.22
N GLN A 307 -23.23 -10.56 16.56
CA GLN A 307 -24.70 -10.67 16.56
C GLN A 307 -25.36 -10.13 15.28
N VAL A 308 -24.61 -9.35 14.47
CA VAL A 308 -25.12 -8.60 13.31
C VAL A 308 -24.12 -8.63 12.14
N SER A 309 -23.47 -9.78 11.95
CA SER A 309 -22.31 -9.93 11.04
C SER A 309 -22.64 -9.62 9.58
N ASP A 310 -23.87 -9.88 9.18
CA ASP A 310 -24.46 -9.59 7.87
C ASP A 310 -24.47 -8.10 7.53
N LEU A 311 -24.52 -7.19 8.52
CA LEU A 311 -24.46 -5.74 8.26
C LEU A 311 -23.20 -5.32 7.51
N CYS A 312 -22.08 -6.04 7.69
CA CYS A 312 -20.84 -5.75 6.99
C CYS A 312 -20.91 -6.09 5.49
N ASP A 313 -21.87 -6.95 5.11
CA ASP A 313 -22.07 -7.46 3.75
C ASP A 313 -23.25 -6.76 3.03
N LEU A 314 -23.93 -5.83 3.72
CA LEU A 314 -25.05 -5.06 3.19
C LEU A 314 -24.67 -3.59 3.01
N TYR A 315 -25.27 -2.90 2.04
CA TYR A 315 -25.11 -1.45 1.84
C TYR A 315 -26.43 -0.84 1.32
N GLY A 316 -26.55 0.49 1.35
CA GLY A 316 -27.73 1.19 0.86
C GLY A 316 -29.03 0.83 1.59
N GLU A 317 -30.10 0.58 0.84
CA GLU A 317 -31.45 0.33 1.39
C GLU A 317 -31.52 -0.99 2.17
N GLU A 318 -30.83 -2.04 1.72
CA GLU A 318 -30.80 -3.34 2.42
C GLU A 318 -30.10 -3.23 3.77
N PHE A 319 -28.99 -2.47 3.84
CA PHE A 319 -28.34 -2.16 5.11
C PHE A 319 -29.28 -1.39 6.04
N GLU A 320 -29.94 -0.36 5.53
CA GLU A 320 -30.83 0.49 6.34
C GLU A 320 -32.00 -0.31 6.92
N LYS A 321 -32.63 -1.15 6.11
CA LYS A 321 -33.69 -2.05 6.55
C LYS A 321 -33.19 -3.00 7.65
N ARG A 322 -32.07 -3.69 7.40
CA ARG A 322 -31.53 -4.70 8.34
C ARG A 322 -31.05 -4.08 9.66
N TYR A 323 -30.40 -2.93 9.58
CA TYR A 323 -29.98 -2.16 10.74
C TYR A 323 -31.17 -1.76 11.63
N LEU A 324 -32.28 -1.33 11.02
CA LEU A 324 -33.51 -0.99 11.74
C LEU A 324 -34.17 -2.21 12.38
N GLU A 325 -34.12 -3.38 11.74
CA GLU A 325 -34.61 -4.64 12.34
C GLU A 325 -33.85 -4.94 13.64
N TYR A 326 -32.51 -4.89 13.62
CA TYR A 326 -31.68 -5.09 14.81
C TYR A 326 -31.85 -3.99 15.86
N GLU A 327 -32.08 -2.75 15.44
CA GLU A 327 -32.39 -1.65 16.36
C GLU A 327 -33.72 -1.87 17.10
N ASN A 328 -34.67 -2.62 16.54
CA ASN A 328 -35.96 -2.95 17.16
C ASN A 328 -35.98 -4.33 17.86
N ASP A 329 -35.00 -5.20 17.63
CA ASP A 329 -34.93 -6.51 18.29
C ASP A 329 -34.43 -6.38 19.74
N GLU A 330 -35.25 -6.79 20.72
CA GLU A 330 -34.90 -6.75 22.14
C GLU A 330 -33.85 -7.80 22.54
N ASN A 331 -33.63 -8.82 21.72
CA ASN A 331 -32.66 -9.89 21.98
C ASN A 331 -31.22 -9.50 21.60
N ILE A 332 -31.05 -8.43 20.82
CA ILE A 332 -29.75 -7.96 20.36
C ILE A 332 -29.19 -6.93 21.34
N GLN A 333 -27.97 -7.19 21.82
CA GLN A 333 -27.28 -6.28 22.70
C GLN A 333 -26.85 -5.04 21.91
N LYS A 334 -27.24 -3.87 22.39
CA LYS A 334 -26.93 -2.59 21.73
C LYS A 334 -26.70 -1.48 22.73
N ASN A 335 -25.78 -0.59 22.38
CA ASN A 335 -25.58 0.69 23.04
C ASN A 335 -26.13 1.79 22.14
N THR A 336 -26.71 2.85 22.70
CA THR A 336 -27.26 3.92 21.88
C THR A 336 -26.69 5.28 22.27
N ILE A 337 -26.24 6.03 21.28
CA ILE A 337 -25.66 7.36 21.42
C ILE A 337 -26.36 8.35 20.49
N LEU A 338 -26.17 9.65 20.67
CA LEU A 338 -26.61 10.61 19.65
C LEU A 338 -25.64 10.58 18.48
N ALA A 339 -26.15 10.42 17.25
CA ALA A 339 -25.31 10.37 16.05
C ALA A 339 -24.42 11.62 15.93
N LYS A 340 -24.98 12.79 16.28
CA LYS A 340 -24.27 14.07 16.29
C LYS A 340 -23.15 14.14 17.33
N GLU A 341 -23.25 13.42 18.45
CA GLU A 341 -22.18 13.35 19.45
C GLU A 341 -21.02 12.49 18.95
N LEU A 342 -21.31 11.33 18.35
CA LEU A 342 -20.28 10.51 17.71
C LEU A 342 -19.60 11.29 16.59
N TRP A 343 -20.37 11.96 15.74
CA TRP A 343 -19.84 12.77 14.64
C TRP A 343 -18.94 13.90 15.12
N LYS A 344 -19.30 14.58 16.22
CA LYS A 344 -18.41 15.56 16.86
C LYS A 344 -17.11 14.90 17.33
N LYS A 345 -17.16 13.72 17.96
CA LYS A 345 -15.94 13.00 18.40
C LYS A 345 -15.05 12.65 17.21
N ILE A 346 -15.64 12.18 16.10
CA ILE A 346 -14.93 11.87 14.85
C ILE A 346 -14.22 13.11 14.31
N LEU A 347 -14.95 14.22 14.14
CA LEU A 347 -14.38 15.46 13.61
C LEU A 347 -13.33 16.09 14.53
N THR A 348 -13.51 16.01 15.85
CA THR A 348 -12.49 16.47 16.80
C THR A 348 -11.21 15.66 16.66
N SER A 349 -11.29 14.32 16.61
CA SER A 349 -10.11 13.48 16.41
C SER A 349 -9.43 13.79 15.07
N TYR A 350 -10.23 13.98 14.01
CA TYR A 350 -9.75 14.35 12.67
C TYR A 350 -9.03 15.68 12.66
N PHE A 351 -9.58 16.69 13.34
CA PHE A 351 -8.94 18.00 13.49
C PHE A 351 -7.62 17.91 14.27
N GLU A 352 -7.56 17.10 15.33
CA GLU A 352 -6.38 16.98 16.19
C GLU A 352 -5.24 16.18 15.55
N THR A 353 -5.55 15.15 14.76
CA THR A 353 -4.56 14.14 14.31
C THR A 353 -4.55 13.88 12.80
N GLY A 354 -5.49 14.44 12.05
CA GLY A 354 -5.77 14.07 10.65
C GLY A 354 -6.45 12.71 10.49
N MET A 355 -6.86 12.05 11.58
CA MET A 355 -7.45 10.71 11.63
C MET A 355 -8.72 10.70 12.51
N PRO A 356 -9.68 9.79 12.27
CA PRO A 356 -9.66 8.72 11.27
C PRO A 356 -9.87 9.25 9.85
N PHE A 357 -9.35 8.55 8.84
CA PHE A 357 -9.81 8.78 7.47
C PHE A 357 -11.32 8.53 7.37
N LEU A 358 -11.98 9.28 6.48
CA LEU A 358 -13.43 9.21 6.31
C LEU A 358 -13.72 8.67 4.91
N CYS A 359 -14.19 7.43 4.84
CA CYS A 359 -14.55 6.78 3.59
C CYS A 359 -16.04 6.41 3.59
N PHE A 360 -16.70 6.41 2.44
CA PHE A 360 -18.15 6.23 2.34
C PHE A 360 -18.51 4.90 1.68
N LYS A 361 -19.00 3.96 2.50
CA LYS A 361 -19.38 2.58 2.15
C LYS A 361 -20.36 2.51 0.99
N ASP A 362 -21.44 3.27 1.08
CA ASP A 362 -22.54 3.16 0.13
C ASP A 362 -22.16 3.71 -1.24
N ASN A 363 -21.45 4.83 -1.29
CA ASN A 363 -20.96 5.38 -2.56
C ASN A 363 -19.96 4.44 -3.23
N ALA A 364 -19.05 3.83 -2.46
CA ALA A 364 -18.09 2.88 -2.99
C ALA A 364 -18.78 1.64 -3.58
N ASN A 365 -19.75 1.07 -2.87
CA ASN A 365 -20.43 -0.15 -3.33
C ASN A 365 -21.47 0.11 -4.43
N LYS A 366 -22.18 1.24 -4.43
CA LYS A 366 -23.07 1.63 -5.55
C LYS A 366 -22.30 1.84 -6.86
N ALA A 367 -21.02 2.22 -6.77
CA ALA A 367 -20.15 2.42 -7.92
C ALA A 367 -19.25 1.21 -8.22
N ASN A 368 -19.45 0.07 -7.53
CA ASN A 368 -18.63 -1.11 -7.70
C ASN A 368 -18.87 -1.75 -9.08
N PRO A 369 -17.88 -1.79 -9.98
CA PRO A 369 -18.04 -2.46 -11.27
C PRO A 369 -18.09 -3.99 -11.16
N ASN A 370 -17.76 -4.55 -10.00
CA ASN A 370 -17.69 -6.00 -9.74
C ASN A 370 -18.62 -6.44 -8.61
N ASP A 371 -19.76 -5.77 -8.43
CA ASP A 371 -20.77 -6.08 -7.41
C ASP A 371 -21.31 -7.52 -7.47
N HIS A 372 -21.37 -8.09 -8.68
CA HIS A 372 -21.76 -9.49 -8.93
C HIS A 372 -20.81 -10.54 -8.32
N GLU A 373 -19.55 -10.20 -8.04
CA GLU A 373 -18.54 -11.12 -7.49
C GLU A 373 -18.20 -10.84 -6.01
N GLY A 374 -18.80 -9.82 -5.40
CA GLY A 374 -18.54 -9.51 -3.99
C GLY A 374 -18.73 -8.03 -3.63
N ILE A 375 -18.25 -7.68 -2.45
CA ILE A 375 -18.45 -6.37 -1.83
C ILE A 375 -17.12 -5.69 -1.51
N ILE A 376 -17.09 -4.35 -1.62
CA ILE A 376 -15.98 -3.53 -1.14
C ILE A 376 -16.19 -3.27 0.35
N ARG A 377 -15.32 -3.88 1.17
CA ARG A 377 -15.41 -3.81 2.64
C ARG A 377 -14.66 -2.62 3.25
N SER A 378 -13.64 -2.13 2.56
CA SER A 378 -12.79 -1.03 2.99
C SER A 378 -12.01 -0.45 1.80
N SER A 379 -11.19 0.58 2.05
CA SER A 379 -10.23 1.10 1.07
C SER A 379 -8.80 0.70 1.47
N ASN A 380 -7.83 0.94 0.58
CA ASN A 380 -6.40 0.83 0.92
C ASN A 380 -5.91 1.95 1.87
N LEU A 381 -4.61 1.95 2.17
CA LEU A 381 -3.93 2.96 3.01
C LEU A 381 -4.23 4.42 2.61
N CYS A 382 -4.26 4.72 1.31
CA CYS A 382 -4.33 6.10 0.80
C CYS A 382 -5.76 6.53 0.39
N THR A 383 -6.77 5.69 0.66
CA THR A 383 -8.21 5.98 0.50
C THR A 383 -8.69 6.15 -0.95
N GLU A 384 -7.95 5.60 -1.93
CA GLU A 384 -8.22 5.72 -3.37
C GLU A 384 -8.54 4.40 -4.08
N ILE A 385 -8.27 3.25 -3.44
CA ILE A 385 -8.51 1.92 -4.02
C ILE A 385 -9.72 1.26 -3.38
N PHE A 386 -10.69 0.93 -4.21
CA PHE A 386 -11.96 0.29 -3.85
C PHE A 386 -12.09 -1.02 -4.62
N GLN A 387 -11.76 -2.14 -3.97
CA GLN A 387 -11.81 -3.47 -4.57
C GLN A 387 -12.52 -4.44 -3.64
N ASN A 388 -13.17 -5.45 -4.22
CA ASN A 388 -13.81 -6.50 -3.44
C ASN A 388 -12.78 -7.22 -2.58
N THR A 389 -13.14 -7.49 -1.33
CA THR A 389 -12.36 -8.32 -0.41
C THR A 389 -13.28 -9.27 0.33
N ALA A 390 -12.72 -10.42 0.70
CA ALA A 390 -13.38 -11.38 1.58
C ALA A 390 -12.36 -11.82 2.63
N PRO A 391 -12.80 -12.12 3.86
CA PRO A 391 -11.92 -12.74 4.85
C PRO A 391 -11.59 -14.18 4.45
N ASN A 392 -10.52 -14.72 5.05
CA ASN A 392 -10.19 -16.14 4.93
C ASN A 392 -11.33 -17.00 5.50
N TYR A 393 -11.57 -18.15 4.87
CA TYR A 393 -12.58 -19.12 5.27
C TYR A 393 -11.91 -20.41 5.70
N TYR A 394 -12.29 -20.93 6.87
CA TYR A 394 -11.73 -22.15 7.45
C TYR A 394 -12.76 -23.27 7.42
N LYS A 395 -12.26 -24.49 7.16
CA LYS A 395 -13.04 -25.72 7.27
C LYS A 395 -12.36 -26.65 8.27
N ILE A 396 -13.14 -27.29 9.12
CA ILE A 396 -12.65 -28.30 10.07
C ILE A 396 -12.67 -29.64 9.36
N LYS A 397 -11.52 -30.31 9.31
CA LYS A 397 -11.41 -31.67 8.78
C LYS A 397 -11.21 -32.66 9.91
N ILE A 398 -12.13 -33.60 10.05
CA ILE A 398 -12.03 -34.72 10.98
C ILE A 398 -11.55 -35.92 10.19
N THR A 399 -10.46 -36.53 10.65
CA THR A 399 -9.99 -37.82 10.12
C THR A 399 -10.23 -38.88 11.18
N TYR A 400 -11.06 -39.87 10.86
CA TYR A 400 -11.38 -41.00 11.72
C TYR A 400 -10.29 -42.07 11.63
N GLU A 401 -10.18 -42.93 12.64
CA GLU A 401 -9.16 -44.00 12.69
C GLU A 401 -9.29 -45.02 11.56
N ASP A 402 -10.49 -45.17 10.98
CA ASP A 402 -10.75 -46.04 9.82
C ASP A 402 -10.34 -45.40 8.48
N GLY A 403 -9.80 -44.17 8.52
CA GLY A 403 -9.43 -43.40 7.34
C GLY A 403 -10.58 -42.62 6.71
N GLY A 404 -11.77 -42.64 7.33
CA GLY A 404 -12.88 -41.76 6.96
C GLY A 404 -12.51 -40.29 7.17
N GLU A 405 -13.07 -39.42 6.33
CA GLU A 405 -12.87 -37.98 6.43
C GLU A 405 -14.21 -37.25 6.36
N GLU A 406 -14.47 -36.36 7.30
CA GLU A 406 -15.60 -35.44 7.27
C GLU A 406 -15.09 -34.00 7.34
N LEU A 407 -15.79 -33.11 6.62
CA LEU A 407 -15.48 -31.69 6.54
C LEU A 407 -16.68 -30.90 7.04
N PHE A 408 -16.43 -30.04 8.02
CA PHE A 408 -17.41 -29.15 8.63
C PHE A 408 -17.00 -27.71 8.35
N ASP A 409 -18.00 -26.85 8.25
CA ASP A 409 -17.76 -25.41 8.28
C ASP A 409 -17.44 -24.95 9.71
N GLU A 410 -16.68 -23.87 9.87
CA GLU A 410 -16.20 -23.42 11.20
C GLU A 410 -17.33 -23.10 12.19
N GLU A 411 -18.48 -22.68 11.67
CA GLU A 411 -19.69 -22.37 12.46
C GLU A 411 -20.57 -23.59 12.73
N GLU A 412 -20.27 -24.76 12.14
CA GLU A 412 -21.01 -25.99 12.39
C GLU A 412 -20.52 -26.65 13.68
N ASP A 413 -21.48 -27.00 14.55
CA ASP A 413 -21.19 -27.84 15.70
C ASP A 413 -20.73 -29.23 15.20
N VAL A 414 -19.48 -29.57 15.49
CA VAL A 414 -18.83 -30.87 15.21
C VAL A 414 -19.24 -31.94 16.21
#